data_AF-A0AAV0QXZ1-F1
#
_entry.id   AF-A0AAV0QXZ1-F1
#
_cell.length_a   1.000
_cell.length_b   1.000
_cell.length_c   1.000
_cell.angle_alpha   90.00
_cell.angle_beta   90.00
_cell.angle_gamma   90.00
#
_symmetry.space_group_name_H-M   'P 1'
#
loop_
_entity.id
_entity.type
_entity.pdbx_description
1 polymer ?
#
loop_
_entity_poly.entity_id
_entity_poly.type
_entity_poly.pdbx_seq_one_letter_code
_entity_poly.pdbx_strand_id
1 'polypeptide(L)'
;MGYSHVRMELDSRCAIHLIQGEDTSDHQHAAVIDRFHELLRRDWDVTVSHIYREGNKNTDFLASRGHQLYIGFHFVPVTDPALWFYLLYDIEGVSESRLVLNEG
;
A
#
# COMPACT_ATOMS: atom_id res chain seq x y z
N MET A 1 18.14 -14.51 6.93
CA MET A 1 18.38 -13.10 6.59
C MET A 1 17.08 -12.54 6.05
N GLY A 2 16.58 -11.45 6.61
CA GLY A 2 15.32 -10.81 6.24
C GLY A 2 15.42 -9.31 6.51
N TYR A 3 14.42 -8.55 6.06
CA TYR A 3 14.35 -7.12 6.36
C TYR A 3 14.05 -6.93 7.84
N SER A 4 14.90 -6.17 8.54
CA SER A 4 14.75 -5.84 9.97
C SER A 4 14.42 -4.37 10.21
N HIS A 5 14.50 -3.53 9.17
CA HIS A 5 14.10 -2.12 9.18
C HIS A 5 13.26 -1.88 7.93
N VAL A 6 11.98 -1.58 8.12
CA VAL A 6 11.02 -1.45 7.03
C VAL A 6 10.29 -0.12 7.17
N ARG A 7 10.32 0.69 6.10
CA ARG A 7 9.39 1.80 5.93
C ARG A 7 8.21 1.30 5.11
N MET A 8 7.02 1.34 5.70
CA MET A 8 5.77 0.95 5.06
C MET A 8 4.99 2.22 4.71
N GLU A 9 4.77 2.44 3.42
CA GLU A 9 4.04 3.59 2.91
C GLU A 9 2.63 3.17 2.46
N LEU A 10 1.63 3.92 2.90
CA LEU A 10 0.22 3.64 2.65
C LEU A 10 -0.50 4.94 2.26
N ASP A 11 -1.42 4.86 1.30
CA ASP A 11 -2.25 5.99 0.88
C ASP A 11 -3.66 6.00 1.52
N SER A 12 -3.95 5.02 2.38
CA SER A 12 -5.20 4.94 3.14
C SER A 12 -4.96 5.25 4.62
N ARG A 13 -5.40 6.44 5.06
CA ARG A 13 -5.41 6.80 6.49
C ARG A 13 -6.23 5.83 7.34
N CYS A 14 -7.33 5.33 6.78
CA CYS A 14 -8.17 4.33 7.45
C CYS A 14 -7.38 3.04 7.71
N ALA A 15 -6.65 2.54 6.70
CA ALA A 15 -5.82 1.35 6.85
C ALA A 15 -4.72 1.57 7.91
N ILE A 16 -4.05 2.73 7.89
CA ILE A 16 -3.04 3.08 8.90
C ILE A 16 -3.64 3.07 10.30
N HIS A 17 -4.80 3.69 10.48
CA HIS A 17 -5.48 3.73 11.78
C HIS A 17 -5.85 2.33 12.28
N LEU A 18 -6.32 1.45 11.40
CA LEU A 18 -6.68 0.08 11.76
C LEU A 18 -5.45 -0.75 12.18
N ILE A 19 -4.33 -0.64 11.45
CA ILE A 19 -3.13 -1.45 11.76
C ILE A 19 -2.31 -0.89 12.92
N GLN A 20 -2.46 0.40 13.25
CA GLN A 20 -1.83 1.03 14.42
C GLN A 20 -2.72 1.02 15.67
N GLY A 21 -4.03 0.75 15.51
CA GLY A 21 -4.98 0.64 16.61
C GLY A 21 -4.78 -0.65 17.41
N GLU A 22 -5.28 -0.66 18.65
CA GLU A 22 -5.06 -1.77 19.60
C GLU A 22 -6.22 -2.77 19.68
N ASP A 23 -7.44 -2.36 19.33
CA ASP A 23 -8.64 -3.21 19.44
C ASP A 23 -9.40 -3.28 18.11
N THR A 24 -9.61 -4.49 17.62
CA THR A 24 -10.41 -4.77 16.42
C THR A 24 -11.47 -5.84 16.64
N SER A 25 -11.74 -6.20 17.90
CA SER A 25 -12.57 -7.34 18.30
C SER A 25 -14.01 -7.29 17.74
N ASP A 26 -14.56 -6.11 17.47
CA ASP A 26 -15.89 -5.91 16.88
C ASP A 26 -15.86 -5.50 15.39
N HIS A 27 -14.71 -5.59 14.73
CA HIS A 27 -14.56 -5.18 13.33
C HIS A 27 -14.85 -6.33 12.36
N GLN A 28 -15.63 -6.08 11.31
CA GLN A 28 -15.97 -7.07 10.26
C GLN A 28 -14.76 -7.71 9.55
N HIS A 29 -13.56 -7.12 9.70
CA HIS A 29 -12.30 -7.59 9.12
C HIS A 29 -11.23 -7.89 10.17
N ALA A 30 -11.60 -8.14 11.43
CA ALA A 30 -10.69 -8.38 12.55
C ALA A 30 -9.57 -9.38 12.21
N ALA A 31 -9.91 -10.52 11.60
CA ALA A 31 -8.94 -11.56 11.25
C ALA A 31 -7.78 -11.07 10.35
N VAL A 32 -8.05 -10.14 9.43
CA VAL A 32 -7.01 -9.55 8.56
C VAL A 32 -6.18 -8.54 9.33
N ILE A 33 -6.82 -7.72 10.18
CA ILE A 33 -6.15 -6.68 10.94
C ILE A 33 -5.24 -7.30 12.03
N ASP A 34 -5.73 -8.32 12.74
CA ASP A 34 -4.94 -9.06 13.73
C ASP A 34 -3.69 -9.68 13.09
N ARG A 35 -3.81 -10.16 11.84
CA ARG A 35 -2.64 -10.67 11.11
C ARG A 35 -1.62 -9.59 10.79
N PHE A 36 -2.06 -8.36 10.52
CA PHE A 36 -1.15 -7.21 10.41
C PHE A 36 -0.50 -6.88 11.75
N HIS A 37 -1.25 -6.89 12.85
CA HIS A 37 -0.68 -6.66 14.19
C HIS A 37 0.38 -7.72 14.54
N GLU A 38 0.11 -8.99 14.26
CA GLU A 38 1.08 -10.08 14.42
C GLU A 38 2.34 -9.87 13.57
N LEU A 39 2.20 -9.37 12.35
CA LEU A 39 3.33 -9.03 11.49
C LEU A 39 4.15 -7.88 12.07
N LEU A 40 3.49 -6.80 12.52
CA LEU A 40 4.16 -5.63 13.09
C LEU A 40 4.86 -5.93 14.42
N ARG A 41 4.38 -6.89 15.21
CA ARG A 41 4.99 -7.31 16.50
C ARG A 41 6.21 -8.23 16.35
N ARG A 42 6.61 -8.61 15.14
CA ARG A 42 7.82 -9.44 14.92
C ARG A 42 9.08 -8.65 15.29
N ASP A 43 10.21 -9.36 15.32
CA ASP A 43 11.53 -8.79 15.60
C ASP A 43 12.09 -8.01 14.39
N TRP A 44 11.44 -6.89 14.08
CA TRP A 44 11.84 -5.91 13.06
C TRP A 44 11.29 -4.52 13.43
N ASP A 45 12.00 -3.48 13.03
CA ASP A 45 11.60 -2.09 13.18
C ASP A 45 10.79 -1.65 11.97
N VAL A 46 9.50 -1.36 12.17
CA VAL A 46 8.58 -0.96 11.11
C VAL A 46 8.08 0.46 11.37
N THR A 47 8.41 1.38 10.47
CA THR A 47 7.86 2.74 10.45
C THR A 47 6.75 2.82 9.41
N VAL A 48 5.53 3.13 9.85
CA VAL A 48 4.37 3.31 8.97
C VAL A 48 4.18 4.80 8.68
N SER A 49 4.07 5.18 7.41
CA SER A 49 3.81 6.56 6.98
C SER A 49 2.71 6.68 5.95
N HIS A 50 1.90 7.73 6.08
CA HIS A 50 0.92 8.09 5.07
C HIS A 50 1.57 8.83 3.91
N ILE A 51 1.32 8.38 2.68
CA ILE A 51 1.69 9.08 1.45
C ILE A 51 0.45 9.45 0.64
N TYR A 52 0.56 10.38 -0.30
CA TYR A 52 -0.51 10.66 -1.24
C TYR A 52 -0.62 9.54 -2.27
N ARG A 53 -1.83 9.30 -2.81
CA ARG A 53 -2.08 8.28 -3.83
C ARG A 53 -1.16 8.42 -5.05
N GLU A 54 -0.80 9.66 -5.39
CA GLU A 54 0.13 10.00 -6.48
C GLU A 54 1.55 9.48 -6.25
N GLY A 55 1.97 9.34 -4.98
CA GLY A 55 3.22 8.68 -4.62
C GLY A 55 3.09 7.17 -4.51
N ASN A 56 1.87 6.64 -4.40
CA ASN A 56 1.60 5.20 -4.31
C ASN A 56 1.17 4.56 -5.64
N LYS A 57 1.50 5.19 -6.77
CA LYS A 57 1.02 4.79 -8.12
C LYS A 57 1.36 3.35 -8.48
N ASN A 58 2.56 2.88 -8.13
CA ASN A 58 2.98 1.50 -8.37
C ASN A 58 2.01 0.50 -7.71
N THR A 59 1.73 0.72 -6.43
CA THR A 59 0.81 -0.10 -5.64
C THR A 59 -0.63 0.02 -6.16
N ASP A 60 -1.09 1.24 -6.45
CA ASP A 60 -2.45 1.49 -6.95
C ASP A 60 -2.71 0.83 -8.30
N PHE A 61 -1.73 0.89 -9.20
CA PHE A 61 -1.77 0.21 -10.49
C PHE A 61 -1.89 -1.31 -10.31
N LEU A 62 -1.04 -1.91 -9.47
CA LEU A 62 -1.05 -3.34 -9.20
C LEU A 62 -2.35 -3.79 -8.51
N ALA A 63 -2.86 -3.03 -7.55
CA ALA A 63 -4.12 -3.32 -6.88
C ALA A 63 -5.30 -3.27 -7.85
N SER A 64 -5.35 -2.25 -8.71
CA SER A 64 -6.37 -2.10 -9.76
C SER A 64 -6.33 -3.24 -10.77
N ARG A 65 -5.12 -3.66 -11.19
CA ARG A 65 -4.93 -4.83 -12.04
C ARG A 65 -5.41 -6.11 -11.38
N GLY A 66 -5.05 -6.34 -10.11
CA GLY A 66 -5.50 -7.50 -9.35
C GLY A 66 -7.03 -7.59 -9.23
N HIS A 67 -7.70 -6.45 -9.06
CA HIS A 67 -9.16 -6.38 -9.00
C HIS A 67 -9.86 -6.77 -10.31
N GLN A 68 -9.19 -6.62 -11.46
CA GLN A 68 -9.72 -7.01 -12.77
C GLN A 68 -9.57 -8.51 -13.06
N LEU A 69 -8.81 -9.23 -12.25
CA LEU A 69 -8.57 -10.66 -12.41
C LEU A 69 -9.58 -11.48 -11.61
N TYR A 70 -9.81 -12.71 -12.05
CA TYR A 70 -10.60 -13.67 -11.27
C TYR A 70 -9.94 -13.97 -9.92
N ILE A 71 -10.72 -14.34 -8.92
CA ILE A 71 -10.17 -14.79 -7.63
C ILE A 71 -9.24 -15.99 -7.86
N GLY A 72 -8.01 -15.88 -7.38
CA GLY A 72 -6.99 -16.92 -7.53
C GLY A 72 -5.58 -16.36 -7.42
N PHE A 73 -4.60 -17.25 -7.51
CA PHE A 73 -3.20 -16.87 -7.63
C PHE A 73 -2.86 -16.58 -9.09
N HIS A 74 -2.33 -15.39 -9.35
CA HIS A 74 -1.89 -14.96 -10.69
C HIS A 74 -0.42 -14.63 -10.67
N PHE A 75 0.35 -15.33 -11.50
CA PHE A 75 1.77 -15.04 -11.71
C PHE A 75 1.94 -14.12 -12.91
N VAL A 76 2.58 -12.97 -12.70
CA VAL A 76 2.82 -11.95 -13.73
C VAL A 76 4.34 -11.93 -14.04
N PRO A 77 4.81 -12.72 -15.02
CA PRO A 77 6.25 -12.89 -15.28
C PRO A 77 6.92 -11.67 -15.92
N VAL A 78 6.14 -10.83 -16.61
CA VAL A 78 6.59 -9.60 -17.26
C VAL A 78 5.70 -8.49 -16.77
N THR A 79 6.31 -7.48 -16.17
CA THR A 79 5.58 -6.31 -15.68
C THR A 79 4.98 -5.54 -16.86
N ASP A 80 3.79 -4.99 -16.65
CA ASP A 80 3.16 -4.09 -17.62
C ASP A 80 4.12 -2.91 -17.91
N PRO A 81 4.36 -2.54 -19.18
CA PRO A 81 5.15 -1.36 -19.53
C PRO A 81 4.73 -0.08 -18.80
N ALA A 82 3.44 0.07 -18.46
CA ALA A 82 2.95 1.19 -17.66
C ALA A 82 3.58 1.24 -16.25
N LEU A 83 3.82 0.08 -15.62
CA LEU A 83 4.46 -0.01 -14.32
C LEU A 83 5.93 0.43 -14.39
N TRP A 84 6.62 0.20 -15.51
CA TRP A 84 7.99 0.70 -15.71
C TRP A 84 8.05 2.23 -15.67
N PHE A 85 7.08 2.92 -16.25
CA PHE A 85 7.03 4.39 -16.18
C PHE A 85 6.80 4.88 -14.75
N TYR A 86 5.91 4.24 -14.00
CA TYR A 86 5.68 4.62 -12.59
C TYR A 86 6.88 4.33 -11.70
N LEU A 87 7.59 3.22 -11.92
CA LEU A 87 8.83 2.92 -11.19
C LEU A 87 9.94 3.91 -11.53
N LEU A 88 10.08 4.28 -12.81
CA LEU A 88 11.05 5.30 -13.22
C LEU A 88 10.75 6.65 -12.58
N TYR A 89 9.49 7.09 -12.59
CA TYR A 89 9.09 8.34 -11.94
C TYR A 89 9.31 8.33 -10.43
N ASP A 90 9.09 7.20 -9.77
CA ASP A 90 9.37 7.03 -8.34
C ASP A 90 10.86 7.15 -8.03
N ILE A 91 11.72 6.50 -8.82
CA ILE A 91 13.19 6.61 -8.71
C ILE A 91 13.66 8.05 -8.92
N GLU A 92 13.09 8.73 -9.92
CA GLU A 92 13.43 10.13 -10.26
C GLU A 92 12.80 11.16 -9.29
N GLY A 93 11.97 10.72 -8.33
CA GLY A 93 11.30 11.60 -7.38
C GLY A 93 10.27 12.54 -8.02
N VAL A 94 9.70 12.15 -9.16
CA VAL A 94 8.72 12.97 -9.88
C VAL A 94 7.40 13.00 -9.12
N SER A 95 7.06 14.18 -8.60
CA SER A 95 5.77 14.43 -7.96
C SER A 95 4.78 15.02 -8.95
N GLU A 96 3.65 14.35 -9.17
CA GLU A 96 2.50 14.93 -9.86
C GLU A 96 1.52 15.52 -8.84
N SER A 97 1.22 16.81 -8.97
CA SER A 97 0.23 17.48 -8.14
C SER A 97 -1.18 17.26 -8.68
N ARG A 98 -2.15 16.95 -7.81
CA ARG A 98 -3.57 17.05 -8.17
C ARG A 98 -3.94 18.52 -8.38
N LEU A 99 -4.51 18.86 -9.54
CA LEU A 99 -5.34 20.05 -9.65
C LEU A 99 -6.62 19.77 -8.85
N VAL A 100 -6.74 20.37 -7.67
CA VAL A 100 -8.03 20.43 -6.99
C VAL A 100 -8.86 21.47 -7.75
N LEU A 101 -9.75 21.01 -8.63
CA LEU A 101 -10.81 21.87 -9.14
C LEU A 101 -11.77 22.12 -7.97
N ASN A 102 -11.71 23.32 -7.40
CA ASN A 102 -12.74 23.81 -6.50
C ASN A 102 -14.00 24.03 -7.34
N GLU A 103 -14.88 23.03 -7.39
CA GLU A 103 -16.26 23.24 -7.82
C GLU A 103 -17.01 23.83 -6.62
N GLY A 104 -17.40 25.10 -6.73
CA GLY A 104 -18.13 25.87 -5.72
C GLY A 104 -19.64 25.71 -5.79
#